data_AF-A0AAV5A7Y9-F1
#
_entry.id   AF-A0AAV5A7Y9-F1
#
_cell.length_a   1.000
_cell.length_b   1.000
_cell.length_c   1.000
_cell.angle_alpha   90.00
_cell.angle_beta   90.00
_cell.angle_gamma   90.00
#
_symmetry.space_group_name_H-M   'P 1'
#
loop_
_entity.id
_entity.type
_entity.pdbx_description
1 polymer ?
#
loop_
_entity_poly.entity_id
_entity_poly.type
_entity_poly.pdbx_seq_one_letter_code
_entity_poly.pdbx_strand_id
1 'polypeptide(L)'
;MRSKLEAASRSGFTAIDLFDTDWEKFKHDYAVEHNLQQSIIDGDPTSMAAAKAVNFLCTSYGIKLLCLQPFREFEARRDPIEAAERMHAARGAISILPLLGCDMLLIPSTTLPVEQLVNDVDRMSIELGELADYAASLSPNETRLRICYEALSWGTFVSTWKHAWEVVKRANRPNLGLCLDSFNTAAREWADPYHPTGIQQPTQVADFSLHLSLSALKEVPSNKIFYFQVADGKFMTPLLLPQPIPPSPC
;
A
#
# COMPACT_ATOMS: atom_id res chain seq x y z
N MET A 1 -0.60 3.72 20.37
CA MET A 1 0.53 2.83 20.02
C MET A 1 0.87 1.81 21.12
N ARG A 2 1.27 2.22 22.34
CA ARG A 2 1.74 1.29 23.40
C ARG A 2 0.83 0.10 23.68
N SER A 3 -0.47 0.34 23.91
CA SER A 3 -1.45 -0.74 24.16
C SER A 3 -1.57 -1.73 23.01
N LYS A 4 -1.48 -1.26 21.75
CA LYS A 4 -1.48 -2.12 20.55
C LYS A 4 -0.23 -3.00 20.51
N LEU A 5 0.95 -2.43 20.79
CA LEU A 5 2.22 -3.16 20.82
C LEU A 5 2.25 -4.21 21.94
N GLU A 6 1.77 -3.85 23.13
CA GLU A 6 1.67 -4.78 24.24
C GLU A 6 0.72 -5.96 23.90
N ALA A 7 -0.45 -5.67 23.32
CA ALA A 7 -1.38 -6.70 22.90
C ALA A 7 -0.78 -7.62 21.82
N ALA A 8 -0.08 -7.04 20.84
CA ALA A 8 0.58 -7.79 19.77
C ALA A 8 1.69 -8.70 20.34
N SER A 9 2.55 -8.15 21.19
CA SER A 9 3.65 -8.88 21.84
C SER A 9 3.13 -10.04 22.71
N ARG A 10 2.11 -9.78 23.56
CA ARG A 10 1.45 -10.81 24.38
C ARG A 10 0.78 -11.91 23.55
N SER A 11 0.33 -11.59 22.34
CA SER A 11 -0.27 -12.54 21.41
C SER A 11 0.77 -13.29 20.57
N GLY A 12 2.07 -13.04 20.77
CA GLY A 12 3.16 -13.72 20.08
C GLY A 12 3.52 -13.15 18.71
N PHE A 13 2.99 -11.98 18.34
CA PHE A 13 3.42 -11.31 17.10
C PHE A 13 4.84 -10.76 17.26
N THR A 14 5.70 -11.09 16.30
CA THR A 14 7.10 -10.61 16.25
C THR A 14 7.27 -9.41 15.32
N ALA A 15 6.25 -9.07 14.54
CA ALA A 15 6.29 -7.95 13.63
C ALA A 15 4.88 -7.40 13.34
N ILE A 16 4.81 -6.12 12.97
CA ILE A 16 3.57 -5.44 12.58
C ILE A 16 3.80 -4.53 11.38
N ASP A 17 2.71 -4.14 10.74
CA ASP A 17 2.68 -3.02 9.79
C ASP A 17 2.43 -1.71 10.54
N LEU A 18 3.14 -0.65 10.17
CA LEU A 18 2.86 0.69 10.66
C LEU A 18 1.87 1.37 9.72
N PHE A 19 0.62 1.49 10.16
CA PHE A 19 -0.44 2.14 9.39
C PHE A 19 -0.32 3.67 9.41
N ASP A 20 -0.65 4.34 8.31
CA ASP A 20 -0.55 5.80 8.11
C ASP A 20 -1.17 6.60 9.28
N THR A 21 -2.39 6.25 9.68
CA THR A 21 -3.10 6.91 10.79
C THR A 21 -2.42 6.71 12.14
N ASP A 22 -1.84 5.54 12.39
CA ASP A 22 -1.08 5.27 13.61
C ASP A 22 0.26 6.01 13.60
N TRP A 23 0.89 6.15 12.43
CA TRP A 23 2.11 6.93 12.23
C TRP A 23 1.87 8.42 12.45
N GLU A 24 0.85 9.01 11.83
CA GLU A 24 0.49 10.41 12.01
C GLU A 24 0.17 10.73 13.47
N LYS A 25 -0.61 9.86 14.12
CA LYS A 25 -0.89 10.02 15.54
C LYS A 25 0.38 9.97 16.39
N PHE A 26 1.26 9.00 16.14
CA PHE A 26 2.50 8.88 16.91
C PHE A 26 3.41 10.09 16.72
N LYS A 27 3.61 10.56 15.47
CA LYS A 27 4.38 11.77 15.17
C LYS A 27 3.84 12.99 15.91
N HIS A 28 2.52 13.18 15.88
CA HIS A 28 1.86 14.29 16.55
C HIS A 28 2.07 14.23 18.07
N ASP A 29 1.76 13.09 18.70
CA ASP A 29 1.93 12.89 20.15
C ASP A 29 3.39 13.14 20.56
N TYR A 30 4.35 12.62 19.79
CA TYR A 30 5.79 12.82 20.02
C TYR A 30 6.19 14.30 19.94
N ALA A 31 5.70 15.04 18.95
CA ALA A 31 6.00 16.47 18.82
C ALA A 31 5.48 17.26 20.03
N VAL A 32 4.27 16.95 20.50
CA VAL A 32 3.67 17.57 21.69
C VAL A 32 4.46 17.25 22.95
N GLU A 33 4.78 15.97 23.20
CA GLU A 33 5.53 15.52 24.38
C GLU A 33 6.92 16.14 24.48
N HIS A 34 7.54 16.44 23.34
CA HIS A 34 8.89 16.98 23.25
C HIS A 34 8.96 18.49 22.95
N ASN A 35 7.83 19.20 22.93
CA ASN A 35 7.74 20.63 22.58
C ASN A 35 8.40 20.97 21.23
N LEU A 36 8.20 20.12 20.22
CA LEU A 36 8.72 20.30 18.87
C LEU A 36 7.65 20.91 17.96
N GLN A 37 8.08 21.50 16.85
CA GLN A 37 7.16 21.85 15.77
C GLN A 37 6.55 20.57 15.19
N GLN A 38 5.25 20.62 14.88
CA GLN A 38 4.57 19.50 14.23
C GLN A 38 5.19 19.24 12.86
N SER A 39 5.33 17.96 12.53
CA SER A 39 5.79 17.55 11.22
C SER A 39 4.74 17.92 10.17
N ILE A 40 5.20 18.47 9.05
CA ILE A 40 4.35 18.80 7.89
C ILE A 40 4.55 17.77 6.79
N ILE A 41 5.72 17.14 6.74
CA ILE A 41 6.09 16.13 5.76
C ILE A 41 7.10 15.15 6.37
N ASP A 42 7.00 13.88 6.02
CA ASP A 42 8.02 12.90 6.44
C ASP A 42 9.40 13.29 5.90
N GLY A 43 10.45 13.03 6.69
CA GLY A 43 11.83 13.43 6.37
C GLY A 43 12.25 14.77 6.98
N ASP A 44 11.31 15.53 7.56
CA ASP A 44 11.65 16.67 8.41
C ASP A 44 12.27 16.23 9.77
N PRO A 45 12.92 17.14 10.52
CA PRO A 45 13.58 16.77 11.78
C PRO A 45 12.65 16.11 12.82
N THR A 46 11.38 16.52 12.89
CA THR A 46 10.41 15.98 13.85
C THR A 46 10.02 14.56 13.50
N SER A 47 9.66 14.28 12.25
CA SER A 47 9.32 12.93 11.76
C SER A 47 10.52 11.99 11.85
N MET A 48 11.74 12.45 11.55
CA MET A 48 12.95 11.64 11.72
C MET A 48 13.21 11.27 13.20
N ALA A 49 12.98 12.20 14.13
CA ALA A 49 13.10 11.92 15.56
C ALA A 49 12.01 10.94 16.05
N ALA A 50 10.77 11.18 15.64
CA ALA A 50 9.64 10.30 15.94
C ALA A 50 9.84 8.88 15.36
N ALA A 51 10.44 8.76 14.17
CA ALA A 51 10.70 7.47 13.53
C ALA A 51 11.67 6.62 14.36
N LYS A 52 12.74 7.23 14.88
CA LYS A 52 13.67 6.56 15.81
C LYS A 52 12.95 6.16 17.10
N ALA A 53 12.09 7.03 17.63
CA ALA A 53 11.37 6.78 18.87
C ALA A 53 10.35 5.64 18.75
N VAL A 54 9.58 5.58 17.65
CA VAL A 54 8.62 4.48 17.44
C VAL A 54 9.34 3.16 17.22
N ASN A 55 10.47 3.15 16.48
CA ASN A 55 11.29 1.95 16.32
C ASN A 55 11.84 1.46 17.67
N PHE A 56 12.38 2.35 18.50
CA PHE A 56 12.80 2.01 19.86
C PHE A 56 11.65 1.45 20.70
N LEU A 57 10.46 2.02 20.59
CA LEU A 57 9.27 1.52 21.28
C LEU A 57 8.90 0.12 20.79
N CYS A 58 8.78 -0.11 19.48
CA CYS A 58 8.48 -1.42 18.91
C CYS A 58 9.49 -2.49 19.34
N THR A 59 10.79 -2.19 19.24
CA THR A 59 11.87 -3.10 19.64
C THR A 59 11.85 -3.43 21.14
N SER A 60 11.44 -2.49 22.00
CA SER A 60 11.25 -2.76 23.44
C SER A 60 10.15 -3.80 23.74
N TYR A 61 9.21 -4.00 22.82
CA TYR A 61 8.20 -5.06 22.87
C TYR A 61 8.57 -6.32 22.09
N GLY A 62 9.79 -6.38 21.53
CA GLY A 62 10.23 -7.48 20.66
C GLY A 62 9.52 -7.49 19.29
N ILE A 63 8.99 -6.35 18.85
CA ILE A 63 8.23 -6.22 17.60
C ILE A 63 9.06 -5.46 16.57
N LYS A 64 9.18 -6.03 15.35
CA LYS A 64 9.74 -5.37 14.18
C LYS A 64 8.64 -4.65 13.37
N LEU A 65 8.97 -3.52 12.74
CA LEU A 65 8.13 -2.93 11.69
C LEU A 65 8.44 -3.58 10.34
N LEU A 66 7.42 -4.12 9.66
CA LEU A 66 7.57 -4.75 8.34
C LEU A 66 7.53 -3.72 7.21
N CYS A 67 6.57 -2.81 7.26
CA CYS A 67 6.43 -1.73 6.29
C CYS A 67 5.74 -0.51 6.89
N LEU A 68 5.96 0.64 6.24
CA LEU A 68 5.11 1.81 6.36
C LEU A 68 4.02 1.71 5.28
N GLN A 69 2.75 1.73 5.69
CA GLN A 69 1.64 1.61 4.75
C GLN A 69 0.38 2.35 5.22
N PRO A 70 -0.57 2.60 4.32
CA PRO A 70 -0.36 2.82 2.91
C PRO A 70 0.12 4.25 2.64
N PHE A 71 0.96 4.44 1.64
CA PHE A 71 1.22 5.76 1.06
C PHE A 71 0.27 5.98 -0.13
N ARG A 72 -0.85 6.66 0.14
CA ARG A 72 -2.00 6.74 -0.78
C ARG A 72 -1.79 7.72 -1.92
N GLU A 73 -2.56 7.55 -3.00
CA GLU A 73 -2.74 8.55 -4.06
C GLU A 73 -1.43 9.09 -4.67
N PHE A 74 -0.51 8.17 -5.01
CA PHE A 74 0.80 8.52 -5.53
C PHE A 74 0.80 8.74 -7.04
N GLU A 75 0.30 7.76 -7.79
CA GLU A 75 0.51 7.68 -9.24
C GLU A 75 -0.55 8.43 -10.06
N ALA A 76 -0.16 8.76 -11.28
CA ALA A 76 -1.01 9.22 -12.39
C ALA A 76 -1.76 10.54 -12.19
N ARG A 77 -1.28 11.42 -11.30
CA ARG A 77 -1.87 12.77 -11.07
C ARG A 77 -1.94 13.59 -12.35
N ARG A 78 -3.11 14.07 -12.75
CA ARG A 78 -3.26 14.89 -13.96
C ARG A 78 -2.50 16.21 -13.86
N ASP A 79 -2.59 16.88 -12.71
CA ASP A 79 -1.84 18.11 -12.46
C ASP A 79 -0.36 17.78 -12.21
N PRO A 80 0.58 18.33 -13.00
CA PRO A 80 2.01 18.10 -12.80
C PRO A 80 2.54 18.68 -11.47
N ILE A 81 1.90 19.71 -10.90
CA ILE A 81 2.27 20.25 -9.59
C ILE A 81 1.92 19.24 -8.51
N GLU A 82 0.69 18.72 -8.51
CA GLU A 82 0.27 17.66 -7.57
C GLU A 82 1.16 16.41 -7.71
N ALA A 83 1.50 16.02 -8.94
CA ALA A 83 2.41 14.89 -9.19
C ALA A 83 3.77 15.11 -8.51
N ALA A 84 4.35 16.31 -8.65
CA ALA A 84 5.61 16.67 -8.03
C ALA A 84 5.52 16.71 -6.49
N GLU A 85 4.42 17.20 -5.93
CA GLU A 85 4.17 17.20 -4.49
C GLU A 85 4.06 15.78 -3.92
N ARG A 86 3.34 14.88 -4.61
CA ARG A 86 3.25 13.47 -4.21
C ARG A 86 4.60 12.77 -4.27
N MET A 87 5.39 13.03 -5.33
CA MET A 87 6.76 12.54 -5.42
C MET A 87 7.64 13.05 -4.26
N HIS A 88 7.55 14.34 -3.93
CA HIS A 88 8.30 14.92 -2.81
C HIS A 88 7.92 14.28 -1.47
N ALA A 89 6.62 14.11 -1.20
CA ALA A 89 6.13 13.44 0.00
C ALA A 89 6.54 11.96 0.07
N ALA A 90 6.54 11.24 -1.06
CA ALA A 90 6.94 9.84 -1.12
C ALA A 90 8.43 9.67 -0.79
N ARG A 91 9.28 10.57 -1.31
CA ARG A 91 10.71 10.63 -0.96
C ARG A 91 10.91 10.88 0.53
N GLY A 92 10.10 11.76 1.12
CA GLY A 92 10.05 11.98 2.56
C GLY A 92 9.77 10.70 3.35
N ALA A 93 8.70 9.98 2.99
CA ALA A 93 8.33 8.71 3.62
C ALA A 93 9.43 7.63 3.47
N ILE A 94 10.10 7.56 2.32
CA ILE A 94 11.23 6.63 2.09
C ILE A 94 12.42 6.98 2.99
N SER A 95 12.70 8.27 3.17
CA SER A 95 13.86 8.73 3.94
C SER A 95 13.80 8.32 5.42
N ILE A 96 12.61 8.09 5.97
CA ILE A 96 12.42 7.67 7.35
C ILE A 96 12.39 6.14 7.54
N LEU A 97 12.27 5.33 6.47
CA LEU A 97 12.21 3.86 6.59
C LEU A 97 13.41 3.28 7.36
N PRO A 98 14.68 3.68 7.10
CA PRO A 98 15.81 3.16 7.86
C PRO A 98 15.72 3.51 9.35
N LEU A 99 15.14 4.66 9.69
CA LEU A 99 14.97 5.10 11.08
C LEU A 99 13.86 4.31 11.78
N LEU A 100 12.80 3.97 11.05
CA LEU A 100 11.74 3.07 11.48
C LEU A 100 12.23 1.62 11.67
N GLY A 101 13.40 1.26 11.12
CA GLY A 101 13.89 -0.11 11.15
C GLY A 101 13.13 -1.05 10.20
N CYS A 102 12.44 -0.49 9.21
CA CYS A 102 11.79 -1.22 8.13
C CYS A 102 12.40 -0.86 6.78
N ASP A 103 12.08 -1.62 5.74
CA ASP A 103 12.72 -1.49 4.43
C ASP A 103 11.70 -1.38 3.29
N MET A 104 10.41 -1.17 3.60
CA MET A 104 9.34 -1.23 2.61
C MET A 104 8.32 -0.12 2.82
N LEU A 105 8.04 0.62 1.75
CA LEU A 105 6.88 1.50 1.62
C LEU A 105 5.84 0.79 0.74
N LEU A 106 4.62 0.63 1.25
CA LEU A 106 3.51 0.10 0.46
C LEU A 106 2.68 1.25 -0.10
N ILE A 107 2.46 1.22 -1.41
CA ILE A 107 1.69 2.20 -2.19
C ILE A 107 0.49 1.48 -2.79
N PRO A 108 -0.74 1.73 -2.33
CA PRO A 108 -1.91 1.24 -3.01
C PRO A 108 -2.21 2.08 -4.26
N SER A 109 -2.89 1.44 -5.22
CA SER A 109 -3.43 2.11 -6.38
C SER A 109 -4.36 3.25 -5.96
N THR A 110 -4.22 4.39 -6.62
CA THR A 110 -5.03 5.58 -6.34
C THR A 110 -6.54 5.33 -6.55
N THR A 111 -7.34 6.03 -5.75
CA THR A 111 -8.82 5.98 -5.79
C THR A 111 -9.42 7.34 -6.12
N LEU A 112 -8.59 8.26 -6.61
CA LEU A 112 -9.01 9.61 -6.97
C LEU A 112 -9.96 9.60 -8.17
N PRO A 113 -10.80 10.62 -8.33
CA PRO A 113 -11.67 10.75 -9.48
C PRO A 113 -10.90 10.76 -10.81
N VAL A 114 -11.52 10.22 -11.86
CA VAL A 114 -10.91 10.05 -13.20
C VAL A 114 -10.44 11.39 -13.81
N GLU A 115 -11.12 12.49 -13.48
CA GLU A 115 -10.76 13.84 -13.92
C GLU A 115 -9.44 14.33 -13.31
N GLN A 116 -9.05 13.82 -12.15
CA GLN A 116 -7.78 14.15 -11.48
C GLN A 116 -6.63 13.24 -11.92
N LEU A 117 -6.89 12.24 -12.76
CA LEU A 117 -5.91 11.22 -13.11
C LEU A 117 -5.73 11.09 -14.63
N VAL A 118 -4.59 10.53 -15.04
CA VAL A 118 -4.32 10.14 -16.43
C VAL A 118 -4.30 8.61 -16.52
N ASN A 119 -5.14 8.03 -17.36
CA ASN A 119 -5.13 6.57 -17.60
C ASN A 119 -3.96 6.19 -18.53
N ASP A 120 -2.76 6.17 -17.98
CA ASP A 120 -1.53 5.87 -18.70
C ASP A 120 -0.62 4.98 -17.84
N VAL A 121 -0.50 3.72 -18.24
CA VAL A 121 0.32 2.71 -17.55
C VAL A 121 1.81 3.05 -17.65
N ASP A 122 2.27 3.65 -18.74
CA ASP A 122 3.68 3.99 -18.91
C ASP A 122 4.04 5.14 -17.96
N ARG A 123 3.13 6.11 -17.79
CA ARG A 123 3.26 7.14 -16.78
C ARG A 123 3.37 6.58 -15.35
N MET A 124 2.43 5.70 -14.95
CA MET A 124 2.48 5.06 -13.63
C MET A 124 3.78 4.29 -13.41
N SER A 125 4.26 3.61 -14.47
CA SER A 125 5.50 2.83 -14.45
C SER A 125 6.74 3.72 -14.29
N ILE A 126 6.77 4.88 -14.95
CA ILE A 126 7.84 5.87 -14.80
C ILE A 126 7.85 6.42 -13.38
N GLU A 127 6.71 6.89 -12.86
CA GLU A 127 6.62 7.51 -11.52
C GLU A 127 7.03 6.52 -10.41
N LEU A 128 6.53 5.28 -10.44
CA LEU A 128 6.94 4.23 -9.49
C LEU A 128 8.40 3.80 -9.68
N GLY A 129 8.89 3.79 -10.92
CA GLY A 129 10.28 3.51 -11.25
C GLY A 129 11.25 4.56 -10.69
N GLU A 130 10.93 5.84 -10.84
CA GLU A 130 11.69 6.96 -10.27
C GLU A 130 11.73 6.89 -8.74
N LEU A 131 10.61 6.51 -8.12
CA LEU A 131 10.54 6.35 -6.68
C LEU A 131 11.41 5.17 -6.20
N ALA A 132 11.40 4.06 -6.93
CA ALA A 132 12.26 2.92 -6.66
C ALA A 132 13.75 3.27 -6.87
N ASP A 133 14.10 4.06 -7.88
CA ASP A 133 15.48 4.55 -8.07
C ASP A 133 15.93 5.44 -6.90
N TYR A 134 15.03 6.29 -6.39
CA TYR A 134 15.30 7.08 -5.19
C TYR A 134 15.51 6.19 -3.95
N ALA A 135 14.64 5.21 -3.71
CA ALA A 135 14.78 4.24 -2.61
C ALA A 135 16.10 3.46 -2.69
N ALA A 136 16.53 3.07 -3.90
CA ALA A 136 17.81 2.42 -4.13
C ALA A 136 18.98 3.33 -3.74
N SER A 137 18.91 4.64 -4.04
CA SER A 137 19.98 5.59 -3.69
C SER A 137 20.15 5.84 -2.19
N LEU A 138 19.10 5.61 -1.39
CA LEU A 138 19.12 5.71 0.08
C LEU A 138 19.38 4.38 0.79
N SER A 139 19.48 3.28 0.04
CA SER A 139 19.63 1.95 0.63
C SER A 139 20.97 1.83 1.37
N PRO A 140 20.96 1.52 2.68
CA PRO A 140 22.18 1.13 3.39
C PRO A 140 22.81 -0.10 2.72
N ASN A 141 24.14 -0.25 2.83
CA ASN A 141 24.90 -1.31 2.13
C ASN A 141 24.30 -2.73 2.24
N GLU A 142 23.63 -3.05 3.35
CA GLU A 142 23.09 -4.39 3.63
C GLU A 142 21.57 -4.50 3.48
N THR A 143 20.84 -3.37 3.34
CA THR A 143 19.37 -3.34 3.31
C THR A 143 18.87 -2.53 2.13
N ARG A 144 18.17 -3.20 1.21
CA ARG A 144 17.55 -2.55 0.06
C ARG A 144 16.19 -2.01 0.44
N LEU A 145 15.97 -0.70 0.29
CA LEU A 145 14.65 -0.10 0.44
C LEU A 145 13.78 -0.48 -0.77
N ARG A 146 12.54 -0.88 -0.49
CA ARG A 146 11.59 -1.48 -1.43
C ARG A 146 10.32 -0.66 -1.54
N ILE A 147 9.79 -0.59 -2.75
CA ILE A 147 8.47 -0.06 -3.05
C ILE A 147 7.55 -1.25 -3.37
N CYS A 148 6.43 -1.35 -2.67
CA CYS A 148 5.46 -2.43 -2.81
C CYS A 148 4.16 -1.85 -3.35
N TYR A 149 3.78 -2.16 -4.58
CA TYR A 149 2.58 -1.63 -5.22
C TYR A 149 1.40 -2.60 -5.04
N GLU A 150 0.28 -2.10 -4.54
CA GLU A 150 -0.94 -2.88 -4.25
C GLU A 150 -2.07 -2.44 -5.18
N ALA A 151 -2.77 -3.40 -5.82
CA ALA A 151 -4.03 -3.10 -6.49
C ALA A 151 -5.20 -3.13 -5.49
N LEU A 152 -5.80 -1.97 -5.22
CA LEU A 152 -7.06 -1.93 -4.48
C LEU A 152 -8.20 -2.34 -5.38
N SER A 153 -9.14 -3.14 -4.89
CA SER A 153 -10.30 -3.54 -5.69
C SER A 153 -11.08 -2.30 -6.18
N TRP A 154 -11.15 -1.22 -5.41
CA TRP A 154 -11.77 0.05 -5.83
C TRP A 154 -10.78 1.08 -6.40
N GLY A 155 -9.59 0.67 -6.85
CA GLY A 155 -8.64 1.56 -7.53
C GLY A 155 -9.20 2.08 -8.87
N THR A 156 -8.92 3.34 -9.21
CA THR A 156 -9.59 4.03 -10.31
C THR A 156 -9.25 3.44 -11.68
N PHE A 157 -7.97 3.21 -11.96
CA PHE A 157 -7.51 2.56 -13.20
C PHE A 157 -6.86 1.21 -12.94
N VAL A 158 -6.14 1.05 -11.82
CA VAL A 158 -5.52 -0.20 -11.41
C VAL A 158 -6.36 -0.83 -10.29
N SER A 159 -7.10 -1.90 -10.61
CA SER A 159 -7.94 -2.59 -9.63
C SER A 159 -7.77 -4.11 -9.56
N THR A 160 -6.90 -4.67 -10.40
CA THR A 160 -6.56 -6.10 -10.41
C THR A 160 -5.06 -6.27 -10.21
N TRP A 161 -4.65 -7.40 -9.61
CA TRP A 161 -3.23 -7.72 -9.44
C TRP A 161 -2.50 -7.80 -10.78
N LYS A 162 -3.18 -8.24 -11.86
CA LYS A 162 -2.62 -8.26 -13.23
C LYS A 162 -2.28 -6.87 -13.74
N HIS A 163 -3.14 -5.89 -13.49
CA HIS A 163 -2.87 -4.52 -13.91
C HIS A 163 -1.73 -3.90 -13.11
N ALA A 164 -1.68 -4.13 -11.79
CA ALA A 164 -0.53 -3.73 -10.98
C ALA A 164 0.77 -4.42 -11.44
N TRP A 165 0.71 -5.69 -11.84
CA TRP A 165 1.85 -6.39 -12.39
C TRP A 165 2.35 -5.76 -13.69
N GLU A 166 1.46 -5.37 -14.61
CA GLU A 166 1.87 -4.69 -15.84
C GLU A 166 2.63 -3.38 -15.56
N VAL A 167 2.20 -2.59 -14.58
CA VAL A 167 2.92 -1.39 -14.13
C VAL A 167 4.31 -1.73 -13.58
N VAL A 168 4.38 -2.68 -12.63
CA VAL A 168 5.65 -3.09 -11.99
C VAL A 168 6.63 -3.72 -13.00
N LYS A 169 6.11 -4.49 -13.95
CA LYS A 169 6.87 -5.15 -15.01
C LYS A 169 7.50 -4.13 -15.95
N ARG A 170 6.76 -3.11 -16.38
CA ARG A 170 7.26 -2.02 -17.25
C ARG A 170 8.27 -1.13 -16.55
N ALA A 171 8.03 -0.79 -15.28
CA ALA A 171 8.97 -0.02 -14.46
C ALA A 171 10.32 -0.75 -14.28
N ASN A 172 10.29 -2.09 -14.24
CA ASN A 172 11.48 -2.96 -14.28
C ASN A 172 12.59 -2.57 -13.28
N ARG A 173 12.23 -2.28 -12.03
CA ARG A 173 13.20 -2.04 -10.94
C ARG A 173 13.30 -3.20 -9.96
N PRO A 174 14.49 -3.65 -9.56
CA PRO A 174 14.64 -4.83 -8.71
C PRO A 174 14.12 -4.63 -7.28
N ASN A 175 13.91 -3.39 -6.85
CA ASN A 175 13.33 -3.01 -5.56
C ASN A 175 11.89 -2.46 -5.68
N LEU A 176 11.22 -2.70 -6.81
CA LEU A 176 9.79 -2.48 -7.00
C LEU A 176 9.10 -3.82 -7.25
N GLY A 177 8.10 -4.11 -6.43
CA GLY A 177 7.35 -5.37 -6.43
C GLY A 177 5.88 -5.16 -6.08
N LEU A 178 5.15 -6.28 -5.97
CA LEU A 178 3.72 -6.32 -5.71
C LEU A 178 3.42 -6.64 -4.25
N CYS A 179 2.37 -6.00 -3.74
CA CYS A 179 1.54 -6.55 -2.68
C CYS A 179 0.41 -7.34 -3.34
N LEU A 180 0.28 -8.62 -2.99
CA LEU A 180 -0.89 -9.42 -3.34
C LEU A 180 -1.81 -9.47 -2.12
N ASP A 181 -3.02 -8.93 -2.25
CA ASP A 181 -4.01 -8.95 -1.18
C ASP A 181 -5.19 -9.84 -1.59
N SER A 182 -5.52 -10.83 -0.74
CA SER A 182 -6.59 -11.80 -1.03
C SER A 182 -7.97 -11.18 -1.02
N PHE A 183 -8.22 -10.19 -0.16
CA PHE A 183 -9.49 -9.48 -0.12
C PHE A 183 -9.66 -8.63 -1.38
N ASN A 184 -8.65 -7.85 -1.78
CA ASN A 184 -8.74 -7.02 -3.00
C ASN A 184 -8.91 -7.89 -4.25
N THR A 185 -8.19 -9.01 -4.33
CA THR A 185 -8.35 -9.95 -5.44
C THR A 185 -9.77 -10.56 -5.47
N ALA A 186 -10.26 -11.05 -4.33
CA ALA A 186 -11.60 -11.63 -4.24
C ALA A 186 -12.70 -10.58 -4.50
N ALA A 187 -12.61 -9.40 -3.89
CA ALA A 187 -13.55 -8.30 -4.05
C ALA A 187 -13.62 -7.76 -5.49
N ARG A 188 -12.55 -7.95 -6.28
CA ARG A 188 -12.56 -7.57 -7.69
C ARG A 188 -12.97 -8.68 -8.63
N GLU A 189 -12.60 -9.91 -8.37
CA GLU A 189 -12.69 -10.99 -9.36
C GLU A 189 -13.73 -12.06 -9.02
N TRP A 190 -14.32 -12.04 -7.81
CA TRP A 190 -15.22 -13.09 -7.33
C TRP A 190 -16.43 -12.55 -6.54
N ALA A 191 -16.18 -11.76 -5.50
CA ALA A 191 -17.21 -11.26 -4.59
C ALA A 191 -17.91 -10.02 -5.14
N ASP A 192 -19.21 -9.90 -4.81
CA ASP A 192 -20.01 -8.71 -5.03
C ASP A 192 -20.85 -8.41 -3.78
N PRO A 193 -20.51 -7.37 -3.00
CA PRO A 193 -21.27 -7.02 -1.80
C PRO A 193 -22.69 -6.51 -2.10
N TYR A 194 -22.99 -6.29 -3.37
CA TYR A 194 -24.24 -5.76 -3.86
C TYR A 194 -25.15 -6.81 -4.51
N HIS A 195 -24.58 -7.95 -4.91
CA HIS A 195 -25.35 -9.06 -5.46
C HIS A 195 -26.02 -9.85 -4.33
N PRO A 196 -27.28 -10.33 -4.49
CA PRO A 196 -27.98 -11.07 -3.44
C PRO A 196 -27.27 -12.31 -2.90
N THR A 197 -26.38 -12.92 -3.69
CA THR A 197 -25.59 -14.09 -3.29
C THR A 197 -24.21 -13.74 -2.75
N GLY A 198 -23.78 -12.48 -2.81
CA GLY A 198 -22.42 -12.07 -2.48
C GLY A 198 -21.36 -12.36 -3.55
N ILE A 199 -21.76 -12.88 -4.72
CA ILE A 199 -20.86 -13.33 -5.80
C ILE A 199 -21.28 -12.64 -7.11
N GLN A 200 -20.32 -12.14 -7.88
CA GLN A 200 -20.53 -11.34 -9.10
C GLN A 200 -21.32 -12.07 -10.20
N GLN A 201 -21.26 -13.39 -10.21
CA GLN A 201 -21.82 -14.24 -11.25
C GLN A 201 -22.15 -15.63 -10.68
N PRO A 202 -22.78 -16.55 -11.44
CA PRO A 202 -23.02 -17.91 -10.96
C PRO A 202 -21.73 -18.55 -10.45
N THR A 203 -21.78 -19.17 -9.26
CA THR A 203 -20.60 -19.62 -8.50
C THR A 203 -19.62 -20.43 -9.33
N GLN A 204 -20.10 -21.36 -10.16
CA GLN A 204 -19.24 -22.17 -11.03
C GLN A 204 -18.41 -21.33 -12.02
N VAL A 205 -19.00 -20.26 -12.54
CA VAL A 205 -18.31 -19.34 -13.44
C VAL A 205 -17.34 -18.46 -12.65
N ALA A 206 -17.75 -17.96 -11.47
CA ALA A 206 -16.88 -17.14 -10.59
C ALA A 206 -15.63 -17.91 -10.16
N ASP A 207 -15.81 -19.15 -9.70
CA ASP A 207 -14.73 -20.05 -9.28
C ASP A 207 -13.78 -20.35 -10.45
N PHE A 208 -14.32 -20.64 -11.64
CA PHE A 208 -13.51 -20.87 -12.84
C PHE A 208 -12.69 -19.63 -13.23
N SER A 209 -13.32 -18.45 -13.25
CA SER A 209 -12.64 -17.18 -13.58
C SER A 209 -11.53 -16.85 -12.58
N LEU A 210 -11.80 -16.98 -11.28
CA LEU A 210 -10.80 -16.76 -10.24
C LEU A 210 -9.66 -17.78 -10.36
N HIS A 211 -9.96 -19.06 -10.57
CA HIS A 211 -8.93 -20.09 -10.76
C HIS A 211 -8.04 -19.82 -11.96
N LEU A 212 -8.62 -19.41 -13.10
CA LEU A 212 -7.87 -19.03 -14.29
C LEU A 212 -6.98 -17.81 -14.01
N SER A 213 -7.50 -16.83 -13.26
CA SER A 213 -6.73 -15.67 -12.85
C SER A 213 -5.56 -16.06 -11.96
N LEU A 214 -5.79 -16.75 -10.85
CA LEU A 214 -4.72 -17.18 -9.93
C LEU A 214 -3.69 -18.10 -10.61
N SER A 215 -4.10 -18.91 -11.59
CA SER A 215 -3.18 -19.73 -12.39
C SER A 215 -2.18 -18.91 -13.22
N ALA A 216 -2.50 -17.66 -13.53
CA ALA A 216 -1.60 -16.74 -14.23
C ALA A 216 -0.53 -16.13 -13.31
N LEU A 217 -0.65 -16.24 -11.97
CA LEU A 217 0.39 -15.76 -11.03
C LEU A 217 1.75 -16.42 -11.28
N LYS A 218 1.80 -17.61 -11.89
CA LYS A 218 3.04 -18.27 -12.30
C LYS A 218 3.90 -17.43 -13.27
N GLU A 219 3.31 -16.43 -13.92
CA GLU A 219 4.00 -15.50 -14.82
C GLU A 219 4.70 -14.36 -14.07
N VAL A 220 4.37 -14.16 -12.78
CA VAL A 220 5.01 -13.18 -11.90
C VAL A 220 6.24 -13.84 -11.27
N PRO A 221 7.46 -13.29 -11.48
CA PRO A 221 8.65 -13.77 -10.79
C PRO A 221 8.47 -13.71 -9.27
N SER A 222 8.85 -14.76 -8.54
CA SER A 222 8.68 -14.81 -7.09
C SER A 222 9.40 -13.66 -6.36
N ASN A 223 10.53 -13.21 -6.89
CA ASN A 223 11.27 -12.05 -6.38
C ASN A 223 10.58 -10.69 -6.66
N LYS A 224 9.40 -10.68 -7.29
CA LYS A 224 8.55 -9.51 -7.49
C LYS A 224 7.32 -9.50 -6.59
N ILE A 225 7.08 -10.56 -5.81
CA ILE A 225 6.03 -10.59 -4.80
C ILE A 225 6.69 -10.26 -3.46
N PHE A 226 6.56 -9.01 -3.03
CA PHE A 226 7.22 -8.54 -1.81
C PHE A 226 6.38 -8.74 -0.57
N TYR A 227 5.06 -8.72 -0.73
CA TYR A 227 4.15 -8.86 0.38
C TYR A 227 2.88 -9.60 -0.05
N PHE A 228 2.36 -10.44 0.84
CA PHE A 228 1.09 -11.15 0.67
C PHE A 228 0.22 -10.88 1.90
N GLN A 229 -0.88 -10.17 1.69
CA GLN A 229 -1.84 -9.83 2.73
C GLN A 229 -3.02 -10.80 2.64
N VAL A 230 -3.24 -11.56 3.72
CA VAL A 230 -4.35 -12.48 3.84
C VAL A 230 -5.47 -11.78 4.60
N ALA A 231 -6.45 -11.30 3.85
CA ALA A 231 -7.65 -10.64 4.34
C ALA A 231 -8.90 -11.25 3.68
N ASP A 232 -10.03 -11.14 4.37
CA ASP A 232 -11.33 -11.61 3.88
C ASP A 232 -12.42 -10.57 4.20
N GLY A 233 -13.53 -10.65 3.48
CA GLY A 233 -14.71 -9.81 3.63
C GLY A 233 -15.88 -10.58 4.22
N LYS A 234 -16.75 -9.89 4.97
CA LYS A 234 -18.01 -10.45 5.44
C LYS A 234 -19.16 -9.97 4.56
N PHE A 235 -19.92 -10.89 3.99
CA PHE A 235 -21.17 -10.56 3.31
C PHE A 235 -22.18 -9.99 4.31
N MET A 236 -22.78 -8.84 3.98
CA MET A 236 -23.65 -8.09 4.88
C MET A 236 -25.12 -8.38 4.59
N THR A 237 -25.91 -8.50 5.66
CA THR A 237 -27.38 -8.59 5.59
C THR A 237 -27.96 -7.57 6.59
N PRO A 238 -28.74 -6.57 6.14
CA PRO A 238 -29.13 -6.29 4.75
C PRO A 238 -27.94 -5.89 3.87
N LEU A 239 -28.15 -5.93 2.54
CA LEU A 239 -27.14 -5.51 1.56
C LEU A 239 -26.68 -4.07 1.80
N LEU A 240 -25.44 -3.78 1.43
CA LEU A 240 -24.90 -2.43 1.46
C LEU A 240 -25.65 -1.53 0.47
N LEU A 241 -26.08 -0.37 0.96
CA LEU A 241 -26.76 0.67 0.18
C LEU A 241 -26.02 2.01 0.38
N PRO A 242 -26.00 2.91 -0.61
CA PRO A 242 -26.53 2.73 -1.97
C PRO A 242 -25.63 1.83 -2.83
N GLN A 243 -26.24 1.26 -3.86
CA GLN A 243 -25.55 0.55 -4.94
C GLN A 243 -24.69 1.55 -5.73
N PRO A 244 -23.42 1.24 -6.05
CA PRO A 244 -22.61 2.08 -6.93
C PRO A 244 -23.24 2.13 -8.31
N ILE A 245 -23.20 3.32 -8.93
CA ILE A 245 -23.68 3.50 -10.29
C ILE A 245 -22.80 2.61 -11.20
N PRO A 246 -23.37 1.77 -12.07
CA PRO A 246 -22.58 0.95 -12.98
C PRO A 246 -21.61 1.84 -13.77
N PRO A 247 -20.35 1.44 -13.97
CA PRO A 247 -19.45 2.21 -14.81
C PRO A 247 -20.06 2.35 -16.20
N SER A 248 -20.10 3.57 -16.73
CA SER A 248 -20.50 3.82 -18.12
C SER A 248 -19.61 2.97 -19.04
N PRO A 249 -20.17 2.26 -20.02
CA PRO A 249 -19.35 1.54 -21.00
C PRO A 249 -18.46 2.54 -21.73
N CYS A 250 -17.14 2.31 -21.70
CA CYS A 250 -16.16 3.02 -22.53
C CYS A 250 -16.37 2.74 -24.01
#